data_AF-A0A970PYJ1-F1
#
_entry.id   AF-A0A970PYJ1-F1
#
_cell.length_a   1.000
_cell.length_b   1.000
_cell.length_c   1.000
_cell.angle_alpha   90.00
_cell.angle_beta   90.00
_cell.angle_gamma   90.00
#
_symmetry.space_group_name_H-M   'P 1'
#
loop_
_entity.id
_entity.type
_entity.pdbx_description
1 polymer ?
#
loop_
_entity_poly.entity_id
_entity_poly.type
_entity_poly.pdbx_seq_one_letter_code
_entity_poly.pdbx_strand_id
1 'polypeptide(L)'
;MSNKRFEDLALMINDLEENFIEKCAELSETLILGDIAKFAKELKNISQKYDCENLSSYADNMLEKLKMMDIVQLNNYLDYFPILVNDIKNIISEEE
;
A
#
# COMPACT_ATOMS: atom_id res chain seq x y z
N MET A 1 1.98 -9.64 21.41
CA MET A 1 3.07 -8.99 20.63
C MET A 1 3.92 -8.12 21.55
N SER A 2 5.15 -7.76 21.18
CA SER A 2 5.89 -6.71 21.90
C SER A 2 5.23 -5.35 21.65
N ASN A 3 5.05 -4.52 22.69
CA ASN A 3 4.42 -3.19 22.63
C ASN A 3 4.93 -2.34 21.45
N LYS A 4 6.24 -2.43 21.17
CA LYS A 4 6.92 -1.75 20.06
C LYS A 4 6.41 -2.12 18.66
N ARG A 5 6.10 -3.41 18.40
CA ARG A 5 5.65 -3.86 17.07
C ARG A 5 4.25 -3.30 16.74
N PHE A 6 3.40 -3.21 17.75
CA PHE A 6 2.08 -2.60 17.60
C PHE A 6 2.20 -1.10 17.31
N GLU A 7 3.03 -0.37 18.06
CA GLU A 7 3.31 1.05 17.82
C GLU A 7 3.87 1.30 16.40
N ASP A 8 4.81 0.47 15.96
CA ASP A 8 5.41 0.56 14.61
C ASP A 8 4.34 0.35 13.51
N LEU A 9 3.41 -0.59 13.70
CA LEU A 9 2.32 -0.85 12.76
C LEU A 9 1.24 0.25 12.76
N ALA A 10 0.93 0.81 13.93
CA ALA A 10 0.03 1.96 14.04
C ALA A 10 0.60 3.20 13.32
N LEU A 11 1.91 3.44 13.46
CA LEU A 11 2.61 4.50 12.72
C LEU A 11 2.56 4.26 11.21
N MET A 12 2.72 3.01 10.77
CA MET A 12 2.57 2.66 9.36
C MET A 12 1.17 2.98 8.85
N ILE A 13 0.11 2.60 9.57
CA ILE A 13 -1.28 2.87 9.16
C ILE A 13 -1.51 4.37 9.04
N ASN A 14 -1.07 5.17 10.02
CA ASN A 14 -1.23 6.62 9.96
C ASN A 14 -0.52 7.20 8.72
N ASP A 15 0.70 6.74 8.42
CA ASP A 15 1.44 7.17 7.22
C ASP A 15 0.67 6.82 5.93
N LEU A 16 0.08 5.62 5.86
CA LEU A 16 -0.72 5.19 4.71
C LEU A 16 -2.00 6.04 4.56
N GLU A 17 -2.73 6.27 5.66
CA GLU A 17 -3.98 7.04 5.68
C GLU A 17 -3.75 8.52 5.32
N GLU A 18 -2.70 9.14 5.86
CA GLU A 18 -2.42 10.57 5.66
C GLU A 18 -1.74 10.87 4.33
N ASN A 19 -0.82 10.02 3.86
CA ASN A 19 0.04 10.37 2.71
C ASN A 19 -0.22 9.54 1.45
N PHE A 20 -0.77 8.32 1.57
CA PHE A 20 -0.87 7.39 0.44
C PHE A 20 -2.28 7.28 -0.13
N ILE A 21 -3.33 7.45 0.68
CA ILE A 21 -4.73 7.37 0.20
C ILE A 21 -5.02 8.44 -0.85
N GLU A 22 -4.71 9.71 -0.55
CA GLU A 22 -4.95 10.83 -1.48
C GLU A 22 -4.13 10.64 -2.77
N LYS A 23 -2.84 10.35 -2.63
CA LYS A 23 -1.96 10.05 -3.76
C LYS A 23 -2.48 8.90 -4.62
N CYS A 24 -3.01 7.85 -4.00
CA CYS A 24 -3.56 6.71 -4.74
C CYS A 24 -4.80 7.11 -5.56
N ALA A 25 -5.66 7.97 -5.02
CA ALA A 25 -6.82 8.50 -5.74
C ALA A 25 -6.41 9.37 -6.94
N GLU A 26 -5.41 10.23 -6.80
CA GLU A 26 -4.87 11.01 -7.93
C GLU A 26 -4.28 10.09 -9.03
N LEU A 27 -3.64 8.99 -8.62
CA LEU A 27 -3.05 8.04 -9.55
C LEU A 27 -4.10 7.23 -10.32
N SER A 28 -5.27 6.92 -9.72
CA SER A 28 -6.35 6.24 -10.43
C SER A 28 -7.02 7.14 -11.47
N GLU A 29 -7.02 8.45 -11.26
CA GLU A 29 -7.52 9.41 -12.24
C GLU A 29 -6.53 9.64 -13.40
N THR A 30 -5.23 9.71 -13.10
CA THR A 30 -4.21 10.12 -14.08
C THR A 30 -3.57 8.96 -14.83
N LEU A 31 -3.47 7.79 -14.20
CA LEU A 31 -2.86 6.56 -14.71
C LEU A 31 -1.44 6.76 -15.30
N ILE A 32 -0.69 7.73 -14.78
CA ILE A 32 0.69 7.99 -15.21
C ILE A 32 1.60 6.88 -14.68
N LEU A 33 2.01 5.96 -15.57
CA LEU A 33 2.79 4.76 -15.20
C LEU A 33 4.08 5.08 -14.41
N GLY A 34 4.73 6.19 -14.73
CA GLY A 34 5.93 6.63 -14.03
C GLY A 34 5.67 6.99 -12.56
N ASP A 35 4.52 7.58 -12.26
CA ASP A 35 4.15 7.97 -10.91
C ASP A 35 3.57 6.80 -10.12
N ILE A 36 2.82 5.92 -10.78
CA ILE A 36 2.42 4.62 -10.21
C ILE A 36 3.66 3.80 -9.83
N ALA A 37 4.71 3.79 -10.66
CA ALA A 37 5.95 3.07 -10.35
C ALA A 37 6.71 3.67 -9.16
N LYS A 38 6.65 4.99 -8.95
CA LYS A 38 7.21 5.63 -7.74
C LYS A 38 6.39 5.22 -6.51
N PHE A 39 5.07 5.34 -6.60
CA PHE A 39 4.13 4.95 -5.54
C PHE A 39 4.34 3.50 -5.10
N ALA A 40 4.38 2.55 -6.04
CA ALA A 40 4.57 1.14 -5.71
C ALA A 40 5.93 0.87 -5.03
N LYS A 41 6.99 1.59 -5.41
CA LYS A 41 8.30 1.49 -4.74
C LYS A 41 8.31 2.08 -3.34
N GLU A 42 7.63 3.22 -3.14
CA GLU A 42 7.47 3.83 -1.83
C GLU A 42 6.70 2.90 -0.88
N LEU A 43 5.61 2.30 -1.35
CA LEU A 43 4.87 1.28 -0.60
C LEU A 43 5.74 0.07 -0.27
N LYS A 44 6.57 -0.40 -1.21
CA LYS A 44 7.51 -1.49 -0.96
C LYS A 44 8.49 -1.13 0.16
N ASN A 45 9.05 0.07 0.14
CA ASN A 45 9.98 0.53 1.18
C ASN A 45 9.30 0.62 2.56
N ILE A 46 8.07 1.14 2.62
CA ILE A 46 7.28 1.19 3.86
C ILE A 46 7.00 -0.22 4.37
N SER A 47 6.57 -1.12 3.49
CA SER A 47 6.28 -2.51 3.88
C SER A 47 7.50 -3.22 4.48
N GLN A 48 8.70 -2.94 3.97
CA GLN A 48 9.95 -3.50 4.47
C GLN A 48 10.40 -2.85 5.77
N LYS A 49 10.17 -1.54 5.93
CA LYS A 49 10.49 -0.82 7.16
C LYS A 49 9.71 -1.35 8.36
N TYR A 50 8.47 -1.78 8.14
CA TYR A 50 7.55 -2.22 9.19
C TYR A 50 7.23 -3.73 9.16
N ASP A 51 7.96 -4.52 8.36
CA ASP A 51 7.76 -5.97 8.19
C ASP A 51 6.29 -6.36 7.87
N CYS A 52 5.62 -5.58 7.01
CA CYS A 52 4.24 -5.82 6.60
C CYS A 52 4.17 -6.62 5.29
N GLU A 53 4.03 -7.94 5.39
CA GLU A 53 3.99 -8.85 4.23
C GLU A 53 2.84 -8.58 3.26
N ASN A 54 1.65 -8.22 3.77
CA ASN A 54 0.47 -7.91 2.95
C ASN A 54 0.74 -6.71 2.03
N LEU A 55 1.28 -5.62 2.60
CA LEU A 55 1.65 -4.43 1.83
C LEU A 55 2.81 -4.72 0.87
N SER A 56 3.76 -5.56 1.29
CA SER A 56 4.91 -5.95 0.47
C SER A 56 4.50 -6.72 -0.77
N SER A 57 3.55 -7.65 -0.61
CA SER A 57 2.99 -8.46 -1.69
C SER A 57 2.16 -7.61 -2.65
N TYR A 58 1.34 -6.70 -2.12
CA TYR A 58 0.59 -5.74 -2.92
C TYR A 58 1.52 -4.90 -3.81
N ALA A 59 2.58 -4.33 -3.23
CA ALA A 59 3.55 -3.51 -3.95
C ALA A 59 4.30 -4.30 -5.05
N ASP A 60 4.70 -5.54 -4.78
CA ASP A 60 5.37 -6.40 -5.76
C ASP A 60 4.45 -6.73 -6.94
N ASN A 61 3.20 -7.10 -6.65
CA ASN A 61 2.20 -7.40 -7.67
C ASN A 61 1.92 -6.16 -8.53
N MET A 62 1.79 -4.98 -7.93
CA MET A 62 1.60 -3.73 -8.66
C MET A 62 2.79 -3.43 -9.60
N LEU A 63 4.02 -3.61 -9.12
CA LEU A 63 5.24 -3.48 -9.92
C LEU A 63 5.30 -4.51 -11.07
N GLU A 64 4.78 -5.71 -10.87
CA GLU A 64 4.66 -6.71 -11.92
C GLU A 64 3.66 -6.27 -13.01
N LYS A 65 2.48 -5.77 -12.61
CA LYS A 65 1.47 -5.26 -13.58
C LYS A 65 1.97 -4.05 -14.35
N LEU A 66 2.78 -3.19 -13.72
CA LEU A 66 3.50 -2.11 -14.38
C LEU A 66 4.44 -2.63 -15.48
N LYS A 67 5.22 -3.68 -15.21
CA LYS A 67 6.12 -4.28 -16.21
C LYS A 67 5.35 -4.89 -17.38
N MET A 68 4.17 -5.45 -17.12
CA MET A 68 3.27 -6.00 -18.12
C MET A 68 2.48 -4.93 -18.88
N MET A 69 2.55 -3.65 -18.45
CA MET A 69 1.73 -2.55 -18.95
C MET A 69 0.22 -2.85 -18.89
N ASP A 70 -0.20 -3.61 -17.89
CA ASP A 70 -1.59 -4.00 -17.69
C ASP A 70 -2.36 -2.90 -16.97
N ILE A 71 -2.76 -1.86 -17.73
CA ILE A 71 -3.41 -0.66 -17.20
C ILE A 71 -4.72 -1.00 -16.47
N VAL A 72 -5.49 -1.97 -16.98
CA VAL A 72 -6.76 -2.38 -16.36
C VAL A 72 -6.49 -2.95 -14.97
N GLN A 73 -5.51 -3.85 -14.84
CA GLN A 73 -5.15 -4.37 -13.53
C GLN A 73 -4.54 -3.30 -12.64
N LEU A 74 -3.72 -2.38 -13.16
CA LEU A 74 -3.19 -1.28 -12.36
C LEU A 74 -4.30 -0.42 -11.75
N ASN A 75 -5.34 -0.11 -12.53
CA ASN A 75 -6.49 0.63 -12.01
C ASN A 75 -7.20 -0.15 -10.90
N ASN A 76 -7.43 -1.46 -11.09
CA ASN A 76 -8.02 -2.30 -10.04
C ASN A 76 -7.17 -2.33 -8.76
N TYR A 77 -5.85 -2.32 -8.88
CA TYR A 77 -4.95 -2.28 -7.71
C TYR A 77 -5.04 -0.93 -6.99
N LEU A 78 -5.11 0.18 -7.73
CA LEU A 78 -5.28 1.52 -7.16
C LEU A 78 -6.64 1.63 -6.42
N ASP A 79 -7.71 1.14 -7.03
CA ASP A 79 -9.05 1.12 -6.41
C ASP A 79 -9.11 0.22 -5.16
N TYR A 80 -8.32 -0.86 -5.14
CA TYR A 80 -8.26 -1.78 -4.00
C TYR A 80 -7.42 -1.25 -2.83
N PHE A 81 -6.53 -0.28 -3.06
CA PHE A 81 -5.58 0.17 -2.03
C PHE A 81 -6.24 0.61 -0.70
N PRO A 82 -7.32 1.41 -0.69
CA PRO A 82 -7.97 1.81 0.57
C PRO A 82 -8.55 0.61 1.34
N ILE A 83 -9.02 -0.41 0.61
CA ILE A 83 -9.58 -1.64 1.21
C ILE A 83 -8.45 -2.41 1.90
N LEU A 84 -7.29 -2.56 1.24
CA LEU A 84 -6.10 -3.19 1.83
C LEU A 84 -5.65 -2.50 3.13
N VAL A 85 -5.60 -1.16 3.14
CA VAL A 85 -5.20 -0.40 4.35
C VAL A 85 -6.17 -0.67 5.50
N ASN A 86 -7.47 -0.70 5.22
CA ASN A 86 -8.49 -1.01 6.20
C ASN A 86 -8.40 -2.46 6.70
N ASP A 87 -8.13 -3.42 5.81
CA ASP A 87 -7.94 -4.83 6.18
C ASP A 87 -6.73 -5.00 7.11
N ILE A 88 -5.60 -4.34 6.81
CA ILE A 88 -4.41 -4.33 7.67
C ILE A 88 -4.73 -3.73 9.04
N LYS A 89 -5.48 -2.63 9.07
CA LYS A 89 -5.93 -1.98 10.31
C LYS A 89 -6.77 -2.89 11.18
N ASN A 90 -7.73 -3.59 10.60
CA ASN A 90 -8.60 -4.50 11.35
C ASN A 90 -7.82 -5.68 11.94
N ILE A 91 -6.86 -6.25 11.19
CA ILE A 91 -6.00 -7.33 11.71
C ILE A 91 -5.24 -6.86 12.96
N ILE A 92 -4.72 -5.63 12.95
CA ILE A 92 -3.98 -5.07 14.07
C ILE A 92 -4.88 -4.79 15.28
N SER A 93 -6.12 -4.34 15.04
CA SER A 93 -7.10 -4.08 16.12
C SER A 93 -7.71 -5.35 16.73
N GLU A 94 -7.78 -6.47 15.99
CA GLU A 94 -8.25 -7.76 16.50
C GLU A 94 -7.18 -8.51 17.34
N GLU A 95 -5.92 -8.09 17.24
CA GLU A 95 -4.78 -8.68 17.95
C GLU A 95 -4.41 -7.93 19.26
N GLU A 96 -5.16 -6.87 19.63
CA GLU A 96 -5.13 -6.21 20.96
C GLU A 96 -5.91 -6.99 22.03
#